data_AF-A0A960CSF9-F1
#
_entry.id   AF-A0A960CSF9-F1
#
_cell.length_a   1.000
_cell.length_b   1.000
_cell.length_c   1.000
_cell.angle_alpha   90.00
_cell.angle_beta   90.00
_cell.angle_gamma   90.00
#
_symmetry.space_group_name_H-M   'P 1'
#
loop_
_entity.id
_entity.type
_entity.pdbx_description
1 polymer ?
#
loop_
_entity_poly.entity_id
_entity_poly.type
_entity_poly.pdbx_seq_one_letter_code
_entity_poly.pdbx_strand_id
1 'polypeptide(L)' 'MSNVGKPKTPEQIQRDWDTSPRWKGIARTYTPADVVALQGSVVEEHTLARRGAEVLWNQLHDMEFVNALGALTGNM' A
#
# COMPACT_ATOMS: atom_id res chain seq x y z
N MET A 1 -8.50 -19.16 -17.81
CA MET A 1 -8.83 -18.50 -16.52
C MET A 1 -8.50 -17.02 -16.64
N SER A 2 -9.20 -16.15 -15.90
CA SER A 2 -8.97 -14.70 -15.91
C SER A 2 -7.64 -14.32 -15.24
N ASN A 3 -6.98 -13.25 -15.70
CA ASN A 3 -5.79 -12.68 -15.07
C ASN A 3 -6.11 -11.47 -14.17
N VAL A 4 -7.38 -11.05 -14.09
CA VAL A 4 -7.80 -9.89 -13.28
C VAL A 4 -7.60 -10.20 -11.80
N GLY A 5 -6.94 -9.29 -11.08
CA GLY A 5 -6.68 -9.42 -9.64
C GLY A 5 -5.69 -10.51 -9.27
N LYS A 6 -4.91 -11.06 -10.20
CA LYS A 6 -3.91 -12.09 -9.87
C LYS A 6 -2.88 -11.52 -8.86
N PRO A 7 -2.61 -12.22 -7.73
CA PRO A 7 -1.62 -11.79 -6.75
C PRO A 7 -0.22 -11.64 -7.36
N LYS A 8 0.57 -10.73 -6.78
CA LYS A 8 2.01 -10.60 -7.10
C LYS A 8 2.76 -11.82 -6.59
N THR A 9 3.89 -12.15 -7.21
CA THR A 9 4.78 -13.19 -6.68
C THR A 9 5.56 -12.67 -5.46
N PRO A 10 6.07 -13.54 -4.58
CA PRO A 10 6.92 -13.14 -3.47
C PRO A 10 8.12 -12.30 -3.90
N GLU A 11 8.73 -12.61 -5.05
CA GLU A 11 9.89 -11.88 -5.60
C GLU A 11 9.51 -10.47 -6.06
N GLN A 12 8.31 -10.29 -6.61
CA GLN A 12 7.82 -8.97 -7.00
C GLN A 12 7.55 -8.09 -5.77
N ILE A 13 7.01 -8.67 -4.70
CA ILE A 13 6.81 -7.97 -3.43
C ILE A 13 8.16 -7.64 -2.78
N GLN A 14 9.09 -8.60 -2.75
CA GLN A 14 10.44 -8.38 -2.21
C GLN A 14 11.16 -7.25 -2.95
N ARG A 15 11.11 -7.27 -4.29
CA ARG A 15 11.71 -6.22 -5.11
C ARG A 15 11.12 -4.84 -4.81
N ASP A 16 9.79 -4.75 -4.63
CA ASP A 16 9.14 -3.50 -4.25
C ASP A 16 9.64 -3.02 -2.87
N TRP A 17 9.73 -3.93 -1.89
CA TRP A 17 10.23 -3.62 -0.55
C TRP A 17 11.68 -3.14 -0.54
N ASP A 18 12.53 -3.74 -1.36
CA ASP A 18 13.97 -3.42 -1.41
C ASP A 18 14.25 -2.11 -2.16
N THR A 19 13.45 -1.78 -3.18
CA THR A 19 13.76 -0.68 -4.11
C THR A 19 12.93 0.57 -3.89
N SER A 20 11.71 0.44 -3.35
CA SER A 20 10.84 1.59 -3.19
C SER A 20 11.29 2.45 -2.00
N PRO A 21 11.47 3.77 -2.18
CA PRO A 21 11.82 4.66 -1.07
C PRO A 21 10.72 4.69 0.01
N ARG A 22 9.48 4.33 -0.35
CA ARG A 22 8.34 4.21 0.57
C ARG A 22 8.62 3.29 1.75
N TRP A 23 9.48 2.28 1.57
CA TRP A 23 9.77 1.25 2.57
C TRP A 23 11.14 1.40 3.24
N LYS A 24 11.89 2.47 2.94
CA LYS A 24 13.21 2.72 3.52
C LYS A 24 13.09 2.80 5.06
N GLY A 25 13.83 1.93 5.75
CA GLY A 25 13.85 1.88 7.23
C GLY A 25 12.68 1.13 7.87
N ILE A 26 11.79 0.52 7.08
CA ILE A 26 10.65 -0.25 7.60
C ILE A 26 11.05 -1.72 7.78
N ALA A 27 11.11 -2.18 9.03
CA ALA A 27 11.33 -3.58 9.37
C ALA A 27 10.01 -4.37 9.34
N ARG A 28 10.08 -5.61 8.83
CA ARG A 28 8.97 -6.57 8.85
C ARG A 28 9.48 -7.89 9.45
N THR A 29 8.72 -8.45 10.38
CA THR A 29 9.06 -9.73 11.04
C THR A 29 8.46 -10.94 10.32
N TYR A 30 7.99 -10.74 9.09
CA TYR A 30 7.34 -11.72 8.22
C TYR A 30 7.88 -11.59 6.80
N THR A 31 7.70 -12.62 5.99
CA THR A 31 8.27 -12.70 4.64
C THR A 31 7.25 -12.27 3.57
N PRO A 32 7.70 -11.94 2.34
CA PRO A 32 6.78 -11.76 1.21
C PRO A 32 5.96 -13.01 0.89
N ALA A 33 6.51 -14.20 1.14
CA ALA A 33 5.80 -15.45 0.93
C ALA A 33 4.60 -15.59 1.89
N ASP A 34 4.75 -15.19 3.15
CA ASP A 34 3.66 -15.16 4.13
C ASP A 34 2.53 -14.21 3.67
N VAL A 35 2.89 -13.08 3.05
CA VAL A 35 1.90 -12.15 2.49
C VAL A 35 1.11 -12.78 1.34
N VAL A 36 1.78 -13.42 0.38
CA VAL A 36 1.11 -14.07 -0.76
C VAL A 36 0.24 -15.24 -0.30
N ALA A 37 0.68 -16.00 0.70
CA ALA A 37 -0.09 -17.13 1.25
C ALA A 37 -1.47 -16.72 1.79
N LEU A 38 -1.63 -15.46 2.22
CA LEU A 38 -2.87 -14.92 2.77
C LEU A 38 -3.72 -14.13 1.75
N GLN A 39 -3.24 -13.94 0.52
CA GLN A 39 -3.93 -13.14 -0.50
C GLN A 39 -5.00 -13.90 -1.29
N GLY A 40 -5.09 -15.23 -1.11
CA GLY A 40 -5.98 -16.06 -1.91
C GLY A 40 -5.61 -16.06 -3.40
N SER A 41 -6.59 -16.34 -4.27
CA SER A 41 -6.38 -16.43 -5.73
C SER A 41 -6.65 -15.13 -6.48
N VAL A 42 -7.32 -14.16 -5.84
CA VAL A 42 -7.71 -12.87 -6.42
C VAL A 42 -7.58 -11.78 -5.35
N VAL A 43 -6.85 -10.72 -5.67
CA VAL A 43 -6.71 -9.50 -4.87
C VAL A 43 -7.57 -8.41 -5.49
N GLU A 44 -8.51 -7.89 -4.70
CA GLU A 44 -9.34 -6.75 -5.10
C GLU A 44 -8.52 -5.45 -5.12
N GLU A 45 -8.74 -4.62 -6.13
CA GLU A 45 -8.09 -3.32 -6.22
C GLU A 45 -8.79 -2.30 -5.32
N HIS A 46 -8.04 -1.69 -4.39
CA HIS A 46 -8.55 -0.67 -3.48
C HIS A 46 -8.16 0.73 -3.95
N THR A 47 -8.78 1.20 -5.04
CA THR A 47 -8.42 2.44 -5.75
C THR A 47 -8.26 3.66 -4.83
N LEU A 48 -9.23 3.91 -3.94
CA LEU A 48 -9.18 5.08 -3.04
C LEU A 48 -8.10 4.92 -1.97
N ALA A 49 -7.90 3.71 -1.44
CA ALA A 49 -6.87 3.44 -0.45
C ALA A 49 -5.47 3.65 -1.02
N ARG A 50 -5.20 3.14 -2.23
CA ARG A 50 -3.93 3.36 -2.93
C ARG A 50 -3.69 4.84 -3.19
N ARG A 51 -4.65 5.52 -3.83
CA ARG A 51 -4.52 6.95 -4.16
C ARG A 51 -4.34 7.82 -2.91
N GLY A 52 -5.13 7.57 -1.85
CA GLY A 52 -5.04 8.31 -0.60
C GLY A 52 -3.70 8.13 0.11
N ALA A 53 -3.18 6.90 0.17
CA ALA A 53 -1.88 6.62 0.78
C ALA A 53 -0.71 7.25 0.01
N GLU A 54 -0.74 7.23 -1.32
CA GLU A 54 0.26 7.88 -2.18
C GLU A 54 0.26 9.41 -1.98
N VAL A 55 -0.92 10.04 -2.05
CA VAL A 55 -1.07 11.49 -1.84
C VAL A 55 -0.60 11.90 -0.45
N LEU A 56 -1.02 11.18 0.59
CA LEU A 56 -0.65 11.50 1.97
C LEU A 56 0.86 11.34 2.18
N TRP A 57 1.47 10.26 1.66
CA TRP A 57 2.91 10.06 1.76
C TRP A 57 3.68 11.22 1.13
N ASN A 58 3.29 11.67 -0.06
CA ASN A 58 3.93 12.80 -0.73
C ASN A 58 3.76 14.11 0.06
N GLN A 59 2.54 14.40 0.54
CA GLN A 59 2.29 15.59 1.37
C GLN A 59 3.17 15.63 2.62
N LEU A 60 3.40 14.49 3.28
CA LEU A 60 4.27 14.41 4.45
C LEU A 60 5.75 14.68 4.17
N HIS A 61 6.20 14.57 2.92
CA HIS A 61 7.59 14.84 2.52
C HIS A 61 7.77 16.21 1.87
N ASP A 62 6.72 16.73 1.22
CA ASP A 62 6.80 17.95 0.42
C ASP A 62 6.35 19.21 1.19
N MET A 63 5.50 19.04 2.22
CA MET A 63 4.94 20.15 2.99
C MET A 63 5.66 20.31 4.34
N GLU A 64 5.69 21.54 4.89
CA GLU A 64 6.22 21.79 6.24
C GLU A 64 5.45 21.01 7.32
N PHE A 65 4.13 20.94 7.18
CA PHE A 65 3.25 20.08 7.97
C PHE A 65 1.94 19.80 7.23
N VAL A 66 1.22 18.76 7.65
CA VAL A 66 -0.13 18.43 7.17
C VAL A 66 -1.10 18.56 8.35
N ASN A 67 -2.01 19.53 8.30
CA ASN A 67 -3.05 19.72 9.31
C ASN A 67 -4.34 18.97 8.94
N ALA A 68 -5.16 18.63 9.95
CA ALA A 68 -6.44 17.97 9.77
C ALA A 68 -7.45 18.39 10.84
N LEU A 69 -8.74 18.17 10.56
CA LEU A 69 -9.86 18.30 11.51
C LEU A 69 -10.61 16.98 11.56
N GLY A 70 -11.08 16.59 12.75
CA GLY A 70 -11.87 15.36 12.90
C GLY A 70 -13.23 15.48 12.20
N ALA A 71 -13.51 14.57 11.27
CA ALA A 71 -14.80 14.47 10.58
C ALA A 71 -15.59 13.27 11.13
N LEU A 72 -16.85 13.49 11.53
CA LEU A 72 -17.76 12.44 12.02
C LEU A 72 -18.82 12.01 10.99
N THR A 73 -19.05 12.84 9.97
CA THR A 73 -19.87 12.55 8.79
C THR A 73 -19.15 13.05 7.54
N GLY A 74 -19.56 12.56 6.36
CA GLY A 74 -19.05 13.00 5.07
C GLY A 74 -20.06 13.79 4.26
N ASN A 75 -20.81 14.72 4.88
CA ASN A 75 -21.98 15.39 4.29
C ASN A 75 -21.82 15.73 2.79
N MET A 76 -22.92 15.52 2.03
CA MET A 76 -23.05 15.84 0.60
C MET A 76 -22.88 17.32 0.30
#